data_AF-A0A285UA06-F1
#
_entry.id   AF-A0A285UA06-F1
#
_cell.length_a   1.000
_cell.length_b   1.000
_cell.length_c   1.000
_cell.angle_alpha   90.00
_cell.angle_beta   90.00
_cell.angle_gamma   90.00
#
_symmetry.space_group_name_H-M   'P 1'
#
loop_
_entity.id
_entity.type
_entity.pdbx_description
1 polymer ?
#
loop_
_entity_poly.entity_id
_entity_poly.type
_entity_poly.pdbx_seq_one_letter_code
_entity_poly.pdbx_strand_id
1 'polypeptide(L)' 'MRRREQEPSIPSIENAFAKLKAMLRAKAERSIEGLWNTVGEIVNIFTAQECENYFAACGYDPD' A
#
# COMPACT_ATOMS: atom_id res chain seq x y z
N MET A 1 -22.12 -2.62 28.32
CA MET A 1 -21.43 -2.61 26.99
C MET A 1 -20.20 -1.73 27.10
N ARG A 2 -18.99 -2.31 27.14
CA ARG A 2 -17.76 -1.51 27.00
C ARG A 2 -17.66 -1.10 25.52
N ARG A 3 -17.73 0.20 25.22
CA ARG A 3 -17.19 0.71 23.95
C ARG A 3 -15.75 0.22 23.91
N ARG A 4 -15.37 -0.57 22.90
CA ARG A 4 -13.96 -0.75 22.60
C ARG A 4 -13.45 0.66 22.35
N GLU A 5 -12.66 1.18 23.28
CA GLU A 5 -11.90 2.40 23.06
C GLU A 5 -11.13 2.16 21.77
N GLN A 6 -11.46 2.91 20.72
CA GLN A 6 -10.65 2.89 19.51
C GLN A 6 -9.29 3.43 19.94
N GLU A 7 -8.27 2.57 19.89
CA GLU A 7 -6.88 3.03 19.89
C GLU A 7 -6.76 4.18 18.89
N PRO A 8 -6.03 5.26 19.22
CA PRO A 8 -5.83 6.35 18.29
C PRO A 8 -5.30 5.78 16.98
N SER A 9 -6.02 6.02 15.89
CA SER A 9 -5.71 5.47 14.58
C SER A 9 -4.29 5.88 14.21
N ILE A 10 -3.37 4.91 14.18
CA ILE A 10 -2.07 5.09 13.56
C ILE A 10 -2.35 5.49 12.10
N PRO A 11 -1.78 6.60 11.61
CA PRO A 11 -1.96 6.94 10.22
C PRO A 11 -1.43 5.81 9.33
N SER A 12 -2.31 5.23 8.50
CA SER A 12 -2.05 3.96 7.85
C SER A 12 -1.85 4.09 6.35
N ILE A 13 -0.79 3.44 5.84
CA ILE A 13 -0.40 3.44 4.42
C ILE A 13 -1.30 2.54 3.55
N GLU A 14 -2.52 2.29 4.00
CA GLU A 14 -3.46 1.33 3.40
C GLU A 14 -3.76 1.63 1.94
N ASN A 15 -3.77 2.90 1.53
CA ASN A 15 -4.02 3.30 0.14
C ASN A 15 -2.97 2.72 -0.83
N ALA A 16 -1.69 2.73 -0.45
CA ALA A 16 -0.63 2.14 -1.28
C ALA A 16 -0.82 0.62 -1.41
N PHE A 17 -1.12 -0.06 -0.30
CA PHE A 17 -1.39 -1.50 -0.30
C PHE A 17 -2.66 -1.87 -1.05
N ALA A 18 -3.70 -1.03 -1.02
CA ALA A 18 -4.91 -1.23 -1.80
C ALA A 18 -4.60 -1.22 -3.31
N LYS A 19 -3.81 -0.25 -3.78
CA LYS A 19 -3.36 -0.17 -5.18
C LYS A 19 -2.50 -1.37 -5.56
N LEU A 20 -1.51 -1.73 -4.75
CA LEU A 20 -0.65 -2.91 -4.95
C LEU A 20 -1.50 -4.20 -5.10
N LYS A 21 -2.43 -4.42 -4.18
CA LYS A 21 -3.33 -5.59 -4.20
C LYS A 21 -4.21 -5.61 -5.45
N ALA A 22 -4.71 -4.45 -5.89
CA ALA A 22 -5.53 -4.36 -7.10
C ALA A 22 -4.73 -4.79 -8.34
N MET A 23 -3.50 -4.30 -8.49
CA MET A 23 -2.63 -4.65 -9.62
C MET A 23 -2.19 -6.11 -9.60
N LEU A 24 -1.84 -6.66 -8.43
CA LEU A 24 -1.52 -8.08 -8.28
C LEU A 24 -2.70 -8.99 -8.68
N ARG A 25 -3.92 -8.62 -8.27
CA ARG A 25 -5.13 -9.37 -8.66
C ARG A 25 -5.38 -9.30 -10.16
N ALA A 26 -5.13 -8.15 -10.79
CA ALA A 26 -5.27 -7.99 -12.23
C ALA A 26 -4.25 -8.82 -13.02
N LYS A 27 -3.02 -8.96 -12.52
CA LYS A 27 -1.97 -9.78 -13.14
C LYS A 27 -2.21 -11.29 -12.99
N ALA A 28 -2.96 -11.71 -11.96
CA ALA A 28 -3.45 -13.07 -11.77
C ALA A 28 -2.38 -14.20 -11.77
N GLU A 29 -1.14 -13.88 -11.41
CA GLU A 29 -0.04 -14.83 -11.31
C GLU A 29 -0.33 -15.97 -10.31
N ARG A 30 0.19 -17.18 -10.59
CA ARG A 30 -0.12 -18.42 -9.84
C ARG A 30 1.12 -19.19 -9.39
N SER A 31 2.32 -18.72 -9.72
CA SER A 31 3.58 -19.25 -9.24
C SER A 31 4.21 -18.30 -8.22
N ILE A 32 5.01 -18.84 -7.29
CA ILE A 32 5.73 -18.03 -6.30
C ILE A 32 6.78 -17.15 -6.99
N GLU A 33 7.56 -17.73 -7.91
CA GLU A 33 8.59 -17.00 -8.67
C GLU A 33 7.97 -15.90 -9.54
N GLY A 34 6.93 -16.23 -10.29
CA GLY A 34 6.20 -15.24 -11.08
C GLY A 34 5.61 -14.14 -10.20
N LEU A 35 5.12 -14.47 -9.00
CA LEU A 35 4.56 -13.47 -8.09
C LEU A 35 5.64 -12.48 -7.63
N TRP A 36 6.84 -12.97 -7.29
CA TRP A 36 7.97 -12.11 -6.94
C TRP A 36 8.36 -11.18 -8.08
N ASN A 37 8.47 -11.70 -9.30
CA ASN A 37 8.77 -10.90 -10.49
C ASN A 37 7.67 -9.85 -10.74
N THR A 38 6.40 -10.25 -10.62
CA THR A 38 5.24 -9.36 -10.78
C THR A 38 5.24 -8.24 -9.72
N VAL A 39 5.57 -8.55 -8.47
CA VAL A 39 5.73 -7.53 -7.42
C VAL A 39 6.83 -6.54 -7.81
N GLY A 40 7.98 -7.04 -8.28
CA GLY A 40 9.09 -6.21 -8.77
C GLY A 40 8.69 -5.27 -9.90
N GLU A 41 7.94 -5.75 -10.89
CA GLU A 41 7.39 -4.91 -11.95
C GLU A 41 6.45 -3.83 -11.40
N ILE A 42 5.54 -4.23 -10.51
CA ILE A 42 4.50 -3.35 -9.99
C ILE A 42 5.08 -2.23 -9.12
N VAL A 43 6.06 -2.52 -8.26
CA VAL A 43 6.65 -1.48 -7.39
C VAL A 43 7.32 -0.37 -8.20
N ASN A 44 7.85 -0.67 -9.39
CA ASN A 44 8.42 0.33 -10.29
C ASN A 44 7.39 1.28 -10.92
N ILE A 45 6.08 0.97 -10.80
CA ILE A 45 4.99 1.83 -11.29
C ILE A 45 4.70 2.96 -10.30
N PHE A 46 5.03 2.78 -9.01
CA PHE A 46 4.82 3.81 -8.00
C PHE A 46 5.84 4.94 -8.19
N THR A 47 5.33 6.14 -8.45
CA THR A 47 6.19 7.32 -8.59
C THR A 47 6.55 7.89 -7.22
N ALA A 48 7.69 8.59 -7.13
CA ALA A 48 8.10 9.26 -5.88
C ALA A 48 7.01 10.19 -5.36
N GLN A 49 6.41 11.01 -6.24
CA GLN A 49 5.33 11.93 -5.88
C GLN A 49 4.09 11.20 -5.34
N GLU A 50 3.73 10.06 -5.92
CA GLU A 50 2.59 9.27 -5.44
C GLU A 50 2.89 8.67 -4.05
N CYS A 51 4.11 8.20 -3.83
CA CYS A 51 4.55 7.73 -2.51
C CYS A 51 4.51 8.85 -1.46
N GLU A 52 5.03 10.04 -1.77
CA GLU A 52 4.93 11.23 -0.92
C GLU A 52 3.47 11.53 -0.56
N ASN A 53 2.57 11.48 -1.54
CA ASN A 53 1.14 11.71 -1.30
C ASN A 53 0.54 10.65 -0.36
N TYR A 54 0.95 9.38 -0.45
CA TYR A 54 0.51 8.35 0.48
C TYR A 54 1.01 8.61 1.91
N PHE A 55 2.27 9.05 2.07
CA PHE A 55 2.83 9.41 3.36
C PHE A 55 2.15 10.65 3.95
N ALA A 56 1.94 11.70 3.15
CA ALA A 56 1.21 12.90 3.56
C ALA A 56 -0.25 12.61 3.95
N ALA A 57 -0.92 11.69 3.24
CA ALA A 57 -2.26 11.23 3.61
C ALA A 57 -2.28 10.47 4.96
N CYS A 58 -1.13 9.95 5.38
CA CYS A 58 -0.89 9.39 6.70
C CYS A 58 -0.31 10.43 7.68
N GLY A 59 -0.36 11.74 7.38
CA GLY A 59 0.17 12.77 8.28
C GLY A 59 1.67 12.67 8.55
N TYR A 60 2.43 11.94 7.72
CA TYR A 60 3.89 12.05 7.70
C TYR A 60 4.25 13.20 6.77
N ASP A 61 4.83 14.27 7.33
CA ASP A 61 5.38 15.37 6.55
C ASP A 61 6.82 15.03 6.17
N PRO A 62 7.23 15.14 4.89
CA PRO A 62 8.63 15.12 4.53
C PRO A 62 9.27 16.45 4.95
N ASP A 63 9.77 16.53 6.18
CA ASP A 63 10.67 17.62 6.62
C ASP A 63 11.91 17.72 5.70
#